data_AF-A0A846DD18-F1
#
_entry.id   AF-A0A846DD18-F1
#
_cell.length_a   1.000
_cell.length_b   1.000
_cell.length_c   1.000
_cell.angle_alpha   90.00
_cell.angle_beta   90.00
_cell.angle_gamma   90.00
#
_symmetry.space_group_name_H-M   'P 1'
#
loop_
_entity.id
_entity.type
_entity.pdbx_description
1 polymer ?
#
loop_
_entity_poly.entity_id
_entity_poly.type
_entity_poly.pdbx_seq_one_letter_code
_entity_poly.pdbx_strand_id
1 'polypeptide(L)'
;MRKIALLCLKYVTPKEACSYLGVSISTFRRWDAEGKIRSIRTPGGQRRFWIQEYEQKAKPTVLYARVSTHSQKDVLRRQAEFLQRADPNAELIREIGSGLNFRRRKLIALRKYKKQVQQAIQDKTEKPDSKVNTERCIKAQGVSI
;
A
#
# COMPACT_ATOMS: atom_id res chain seq x y z
N MET A 1 16.11 -5.38 -31.44
CA MET A 1 16.83 -5.29 -30.16
C MET A 1 15.95 -4.63 -29.10
N ARG A 2 16.04 -5.08 -27.84
CA ARG A 2 15.42 -4.52 -26.62
C ARG A 2 13.91 -4.78 -26.41
N LYS A 3 13.54 -6.05 -26.24
CA LYS A 3 12.24 -6.47 -25.65
C LYS A 3 12.41 -7.63 -24.65
N ILE A 4 13.50 -7.65 -23.87
CA ILE A 4 13.77 -8.64 -22.81
C ILE A 4 13.73 -7.98 -21.40
N ALA A 5 13.20 -6.76 -21.28
CA ALA A 5 13.26 -5.99 -20.03
C ALA A 5 12.07 -6.21 -19.06
N LEU A 6 11.16 -7.17 -19.33
CA LEU A 6 9.84 -7.17 -18.67
C LEU A 6 9.55 -8.30 -17.66
N LEU A 7 10.47 -9.20 -17.31
CA LEU A 7 10.08 -10.43 -16.58
C LEU A 7 11.00 -10.94 -15.45
N CYS A 8 11.80 -10.07 -14.80
CA CYS A 8 12.52 -10.39 -13.54
C CYS A 8 11.95 -9.58 -12.35
N LEU A 9 10.62 -9.59 -12.25
CA LEU A 9 9.74 -9.02 -11.21
C LEU A 9 10.46 -8.66 -9.88
N LYS A 10 10.98 -7.43 -9.87
CA LYS A 10 11.42 -6.52 -8.78
C LYS A 10 12.12 -7.07 -7.53
N TYR A 11 13.19 -7.86 -7.67
CA TYR A 11 14.21 -7.98 -6.62
C TYR A 11 15.23 -6.84 -6.71
N VAL A 12 15.20 -5.90 -5.76
CA VAL A 12 16.03 -4.67 -5.78
C VAL A 12 17.03 -4.61 -4.64
N THR A 13 18.00 -3.70 -4.74
CA THR A 13 18.95 -3.42 -3.66
C THR A 13 18.26 -2.71 -2.49
N PRO A 14 18.81 -2.74 -1.26
CA PRO A 14 18.22 -2.04 -0.12
C PRO A 14 18.06 -0.53 -0.36
N LYS A 15 18.98 0.11 -1.11
CA LYS A 15 18.91 1.54 -1.44
C LYS A 15 17.70 1.83 -2.33
N GLU A 16 17.55 1.07 -3.40
CA GLU A 16 16.40 1.17 -4.32
C GLU A 16 15.08 0.88 -3.60
N ALA A 17 15.07 -0.11 -2.70
CA ALA A 17 13.89 -0.43 -1.89
C ALA A 17 13.49 0.73 -0.96
N CYS A 18 14.45 1.39 -0.31
CA CYS A 18 14.19 2.56 0.53
C CYS A 18 13.61 3.72 -0.28
N SER A 19 14.19 4.01 -1.45
CA SER A 19 13.68 5.03 -2.36
C SER A 19 12.28 4.73 -2.86
N TYR A 20 11.99 3.46 -3.17
CA TYR A 20 10.67 3.04 -3.63
C TYR A 20 9.60 3.11 -2.53
N LEU A 21 9.95 2.69 -1.30
CA LEU A 21 9.02 2.66 -0.18
C LEU A 21 8.87 4.00 0.56
N GLY A 22 9.76 4.96 0.30
CA GLY A 22 9.78 6.26 0.98
C GLY A 22 10.17 6.16 2.45
N VAL A 23 11.07 5.23 2.80
CA VAL A 23 11.52 5.01 4.19
C VAL A 23 13.02 5.22 4.33
N SER A 24 13.46 5.60 5.53
CA SER A 24 14.90 5.69 5.82
C SER A 24 15.57 4.31 5.82
N ILE A 25 16.87 4.29 5.51
CA ILE A 25 17.67 3.06 5.55
C ILE A 25 17.68 2.39 6.93
N SER A 26 17.64 3.19 8.02
CA SER A 26 17.55 2.68 9.39
C SER A 26 16.23 1.96 9.65
N THR A 27 15.12 2.53 9.17
CA THR A 27 13.80 1.92 9.27
C THR A 27 13.72 0.62 8.47
N PHE A 28 14.26 0.64 7.26
CA PHE A 28 14.30 -0.52 6.38
C PHE A 28 15.12 -1.68 6.97
N ARG A 29 16.30 -1.39 7.54
CA ARG A 29 17.13 -2.39 8.23
C ARG A 29 16.42 -3.01 9.44
N ARG A 30 15.69 -2.19 10.20
CA ARG A 30 14.87 -2.68 11.32
C ARG A 30 13.78 -3.63 10.82
N TRP A 31 13.08 -3.27 9.74
CA TRP A 31 12.05 -4.14 9.16
C TRP A 31 12.63 -5.46 8.61
N ASP A 32 13.83 -5.43 8.02
CA ASP A 32 14.56 -6.63 7.58
C ASP A 32 14.95 -7.51 8.79
N ALA A 33 15.47 -6.92 9.87
CA ALA A 33 15.80 -7.63 11.10
C ALA A 33 14.56 -8.26 11.79
N GLU A 34 13.42 -7.56 11.74
CA GLU A 34 12.13 -8.03 12.24
C GLU A 34 11.43 -9.03 11.29
N GLY A 35 12.01 -9.34 10.13
CA GLY A 35 11.44 -10.26 9.14
C GLY A 35 10.18 -9.74 8.44
N LYS A 36 9.93 -8.43 8.47
CA LYS A 36 8.76 -7.77 7.85
C LYS A 36 8.91 -7.58 6.34
N ILE A 37 10.14 -7.69 5.81
CA ILE A 37 10.45 -7.55 4.39
C ILE A 37 11.00 -8.85 3.83
N ARG A 38 10.43 -9.32 2.71
CA ARG A 38 10.95 -10.49 1.99
C ARG A 38 12.30 -10.19 1.33
N SER A 39 13.31 -10.99 1.65
CA SER A 39 14.64 -10.91 1.04
C SER A 39 15.16 -12.27 0.55
N ILE A 40 15.99 -12.24 -0.49
CA ILE A 40 16.77 -13.38 -0.99
C ILE A 40 18.26 -13.04 -0.94
N ARG A 41 19.11 -14.06 -0.90
CA ARG A 41 20.56 -13.92 -1.08
C ARG A 41 20.95 -14.39 -2.48
N THR A 42 21.77 -13.61 -3.18
CA THR A 42 22.42 -14.08 -4.41
C THR A 42 23.53 -15.08 -4.05
N PRO A 43 24.02 -15.90 -4.99
CA PRO A 43 25.18 -16.76 -4.75
C PRO A 43 26.41 -16.00 -4.26
N GLY A 44 26.59 -14.76 -4.72
CA GLY A 44 27.63 -13.83 -4.22
C GLY A 44 27.34 -13.21 -2.85
N GLY A 45 26.38 -13.72 -2.09
CA GLY A 45 26.06 -13.29 -0.73
C GLY A 45 25.31 -11.96 -0.58
N GLN A 46 24.99 -11.28 -1.69
CA GLN A 46 24.29 -9.99 -1.64
C GLN A 46 22.79 -10.19 -1.38
N ARG A 47 22.21 -9.35 -0.51
CA ARG A 47 20.78 -9.38 -0.20
C ARG A 47 19.97 -8.56 -1.23
N ARG A 48 18.89 -9.14 -1.76
CA ARG A 48 17.94 -8.49 -2.68
C ARG A 48 16.52 -8.57 -2.11
N PHE A 49 15.72 -7.54 -2.32
CA PHE A 49 14.40 -7.36 -1.69
C PHE A 49 13.28 -7.34 -2.71
N TRP A 50 12.21 -8.08 -2.44
CA TRP A 50 11.03 -8.12 -3.30
C TRP A 50 10.11 -6.94 -2.99
N ILE A 51 10.18 -5.86 -3.78
CA ILE A 51 9.41 -4.64 -3.49
C ILE A 51 7.98 -4.66 -4.03
N GLN A 52 7.66 -5.58 -4.96
CA GLN A 52 6.33 -5.63 -5.58
C GLN A 52 5.23 -6.04 -4.61
N GLU A 53 5.56 -6.82 -3.57
CA GLU A 53 4.63 -7.14 -2.47
C GLU A 53 4.23 -5.89 -1.67
N TYR A 54 5.09 -4.87 -1.69
CA TYR A 54 4.93 -3.62 -0.96
C TYR A 54 4.59 -2.44 -1.87
N GLU A 55 4.35 -2.69 -3.16
CA GLU A 55 3.76 -1.71 -4.06
C GLU A 55 2.50 -1.20 -3.38
N GLN A 56 2.44 0.11 -3.12
CA GLN A 56 1.33 0.73 -2.43
C GLN A 56 0.10 0.55 -3.31
N LYS A 57 -0.62 -0.57 -3.12
CA LYS A 57 -1.93 -0.78 -3.71
C LYS A 57 -2.73 0.46 -3.34
N ALA A 58 -3.31 1.11 -4.35
CA ALA A 58 -4.16 2.27 -4.16
C ALA A 58 -5.17 1.93 -3.06
N LYS A 59 -4.95 2.49 -1.87
CA LYS A 59 -5.88 2.28 -0.77
C LYS A 59 -7.12 3.10 -1.14
N PRO A 60 -8.33 2.55 -0.98
CA PRO A 60 -9.52 3.37 -1.16
C PRO A 60 -9.44 4.54 -0.18
N THR A 61 -9.33 5.75 -0.73
CA THR A 61 -9.37 6.99 0.04
C THR A 61 -10.83 7.33 0.29
N VAL A 62 -11.14 7.70 1.54
CA VAL A 62 -12.49 8.14 1.91
C VAL A 62 -12.42 9.54 2.51
N LEU A 63 -13.19 10.46 1.95
CA LEU A 63 -13.39 11.81 2.43
C LEU A 63 -14.60 11.84 3.36
N TYR A 64 -14.43 12.34 4.58
CA TYR A 64 -15.49 12.42 5.58
C TYR A 64 -15.72 13.87 6.01
N ALA A 65 -16.93 14.38 5.74
CA ALA A 65 -17.35 15.73 6.12
C ALA A 65 -18.54 15.68 7.08
N ARG A 66 -18.50 16.50 8.15
CA ARG A 66 -19.56 16.55 9.17
C ARG A 66 -19.82 17.97 9.67
N VAL A 67 -21.09 18.30 9.83
CA VAL A 67 -21.56 19.49 10.56
C VAL A 67 -22.43 19.10 11.76
N SER A 68 -22.60 20.00 12.73
CA SER A 68 -23.32 19.69 13.97
C SER A 68 -24.83 19.78 13.81
N THR A 69 -25.31 20.76 13.03
CA THR A 69 -26.74 21.06 12.89
C THR A 69 -27.22 21.04 11.45
N HIS A 70 -28.53 20.86 11.25
CA HIS A 70 -29.11 20.88 9.92
C HIS A 70 -29.06 22.26 9.26
N SER A 71 -29.06 23.34 10.05
CA SER A 71 -28.87 24.70 9.55
C SER A 71 -27.54 24.91 8.82
N GLN A 72 -26.53 24.07 9.09
CA GLN A 72 -25.22 24.12 8.45
C GLN A 72 -25.11 23.28 7.17
N LYS A 73 -26.24 22.81 6.61
CA LYS A 73 -26.27 21.94 5.41
C LYS A 73 -25.54 22.55 4.21
N ASP A 74 -25.62 23.87 4.03
CA ASP A 74 -24.95 24.56 2.93
C ASP A 74 -23.44 24.69 3.15
N VAL A 75 -23.01 24.76 4.41
CA VAL A 75 -21.58 24.68 4.76
C VAL A 75 -21.06 23.27 4.47
N LEU A 76 -21.81 22.23 4.89
CA LEU A 76 -21.46 20.84 4.63
C LEU A 76 -21.31 20.57 3.13
N ARG A 77 -22.21 21.10 2.31
CA ARG A 77 -22.16 20.99 0.85
C ARG A 77 -20.89 21.61 0.26
N ARG A 78 -20.56 22.84 0.64
CA ARG A 78 -19.34 23.54 0.18
C ARG A 78 -18.06 22.81 0.62
N GLN A 79 -17.99 22.35 1.87
CA GLN A 79 -16.86 21.57 2.39
C GLN A 79 -16.70 20.24 1.65
N ALA A 80 -17.81 19.55 1.39
CA ALA A 80 -17.83 18.31 0.62
C ALA A 80 -17.28 18.50 -0.80
N GLU A 81 -17.72 19.55 -1.50
CA GLU A 81 -17.23 19.85 -2.84
C GLU A 81 -15.76 20.25 -2.85
N PHE A 82 -15.30 21.00 -1.86
CA PHE A 82 -13.88 21.34 -1.71
C PHE A 82 -13.01 20.09 -1.55
N LEU A 83 -13.41 19.16 -0.67
CA LEU A 83 -12.69 17.90 -0.47
C LEU A 83 -12.69 17.04 -1.74
N GLN A 84 -13.83 16.94 -2.44
CA GLN A 84 -13.92 16.14 -3.66
C GLN A 84 -13.06 16.72 -4.80
N ARG A 85 -12.88 18.04 -4.87
CA ARG A 85 -11.95 18.65 -5.84
C ARG A 85 -10.49 18.27 -5.57
N ALA A 86 -10.12 18.07 -4.31
CA ALA A 86 -8.76 17.66 -3.95
C ALA A 86 -8.47 16.18 -4.31
N ASP A 87 -9.46 15.31 -4.19
CA ASP A 87 -9.38 13.91 -4.63
C ASP A 87 -10.69 13.46 -5.29
N PRO A 88 -10.78 13.53 -6.63
CA PRO A 88 -11.99 13.14 -7.36
C PRO A 88 -12.32 11.65 -7.29
N ASN A 89 -11.33 10.80 -7.01
CA ASN A 89 -11.49 9.35 -7.00
C ASN A 89 -11.85 8.80 -5.61
N ALA A 90 -11.78 9.64 -4.58
CA ALA A 90 -12.13 9.25 -3.22
C ALA A 90 -13.64 9.20 -3.00
N GLU A 91 -14.08 8.24 -2.18
CA GLU A 91 -15.48 8.11 -1.76
C GLU A 91 -15.83 9.23 -0.76
N LEU A 92 -16.93 9.96 -0.98
CA LEU A 92 -17.33 11.06 -0.10
C LEU A 92 -18.51 10.70 0.80
N ILE A 93 -18.29 10.81 2.11
CA ILE A 93 -19.29 10.58 3.14
C ILE A 93 -19.62 11.90 3.85
N ARG A 94 -20.91 12.24 3.87
CA ARG A 94 -21.45 13.45 4.50
C ARG A 94 -22.33 13.10 5.69
N GLU A 95 -22.21 13.80 6.80
CA GLU A 95 -23.05 13.55 7.98
C GLU A 95 -23.44 14.84 8.71
N ILE A 96 -24.65 14.85 9.28
CA ILE A 96 -25.14 15.93 10.15
C ILE A 96 -25.42 15.32 11.51
N GLY A 97 -24.85 15.89 12.57
CA GLY A 97 -25.14 15.48 13.93
C GLY A 97 -24.17 16.08 14.94
N SER A 98 -24.68 16.47 16.09
CA SER A 98 -23.91 17.07 17.19
C SER A 98 -23.25 16.01 18.08
N GLY A 99 -22.22 16.41 18.82
CA GLY A 99 -21.47 15.52 19.72
C GLY A 99 -20.57 14.50 19.04
N LEU A 100 -19.61 13.96 19.80
CA LEU A 100 -18.71 12.90 19.37
C LEU A 100 -19.40 11.54 19.56
N ASN A 101 -19.83 10.92 18.47
CA ASN A 101 -20.51 9.62 18.52
C ASN A 101 -19.82 8.61 17.60
N PHE A 102 -19.07 7.69 18.19
CA PHE A 102 -18.35 6.63 17.47
C PHE A 102 -19.25 5.48 16.98
N ARG A 103 -20.53 5.47 17.36
CA ARG A 103 -21.53 4.47 16.97
C ARG A 103 -22.41 4.92 15.80
N ARG A 104 -22.08 6.04 15.16
CA ARG A 104 -22.76 6.52 13.95
C ARG A 104 -22.66 5.49 12.82
N ARG A 105 -23.77 5.27 12.11
CA ARG A 105 -23.85 4.22 11.06
C ARG A 105 -22.80 4.42 9.97
N LYS A 106 -22.64 5.65 9.47
CA LYS A 106 -21.67 5.97 8.40
C LYS A 106 -20.22 5.82 8.88
N LEU A 107 -19.92 6.24 10.10
CA LEU A 107 -18.59 6.04 10.71
C LEU A 107 -18.28 4.56 11.02
N ILE A 108 -19.27 3.77 11.46
CA ILE A 108 -19.11 2.32 11.63
C ILE A 108 -18.88 1.64 10.28
N ALA A 109 -19.60 2.06 9.23
CA ALA A 109 -19.43 1.52 7.89
C ALA A 109 -17.97 1.65 7.43
N LEU A 110 -17.35 2.81 7.63
CA LEU A 110 -15.92 3.04 7.35
C LEU A 110 -14.99 2.01 8.01
N ARG A 111 -15.28 1.62 9.26
CA ARG A 111 -14.49 0.60 9.97
C ARG A 111 -14.65 -0.78 9.35
N LYS A 112 -15.83 -1.12 8.82
CA LYS A 112 -16.08 -2.38 8.11
C LYS A 112 -15.31 -2.42 6.79
N TYR A 113 -15.31 -1.32 6.03
CA TYR A 113 -14.52 -1.20 4.79
C TYR A 113 -13.03 -1.45 5.03
N LYS A 114 -12.45 -0.88 6.10
CA LYS A 114 -11.05 -1.15 6.45
C LYS A 114 -10.76 -2.65 6.66
N LYS A 115 -11.65 -3.36 7.36
CA LYS A 115 -11.50 -4.81 7.59
C LYS A 115 -11.63 -5.61 6.29
N GLN A 116 -12.58 -5.28 5.44
CA GLN A 116 -12.79 -5.97 4.15
C GLN A 116 -11.63 -5.76 3.17
N VAL A 117 -11.10 -4.53 3.09
CA VAL A 117 -9.89 -4.24 2.30
C VAL A 117 -8.70 -5.03 2.83
N GLN A 118 -8.55 -5.11 4.15
CA GLN A 118 -7.44 -5.84 4.77
C GLN A 118 -7.56 -7.35 4.56
N GLN A 119 -8.77 -7.90 4.62
CA GLN A 119 -9.05 -9.31 4.31
C GLN A 119 -8.81 -9.62 2.83
N ALA A 120 -9.31 -8.78 1.91
CA ALA A 120 -9.09 -8.95 0.47
C ALA A 120 -7.62 -8.78 0.04
N ILE A 121 -6.82 -8.02 0.80
CA ILE A 121 -5.37 -7.97 0.63
C ILE A 121 -4.74 -9.29 1.06
N GLN A 122 -5.17 -9.86 2.19
CA GLN A 122 -4.64 -11.11 2.75
C GLN A 122 -5.00 -12.34 1.88
N ASP A 123 -6.24 -12.43 1.42
CA ASP A 123 -6.74 -13.58 0.64
C ASP A 123 -6.09 -13.65 -0.76
N LYS A 124 -5.64 -12.51 -1.31
CA LYS A 124 -4.88 -12.44 -2.57
C LYS A 124 -3.37 -12.64 -2.39
N THR A 125 -2.91 -12.89 -1.17
CA THR A 125 -1.51 -13.24 -0.83
C THR A 125 -1.35 -14.72 -0.51
N GLU A 126 -2.18 -15.60 -1.07
CA GLU A 126 -1.86 -17.03 -1.05
C GLU A 126 -0.58 -17.29 -1.85
N LYS A 127 0.34 -17.97 -1.15
CA LYS A 127 1.77 -18.08 -1.46
C LYS A 127 2.01 -18.70 -2.85
N PRO A 128 2.73 -18.03 -3.76
CA PRO A 128 3.44 -18.76 -4.80
C PRO A 128 4.57 -19.55 -4.13
N ASP A 129 4.61 -20.84 -4.42
CA ASP A 129 5.52 -21.84 -3.87
C ASP A 129 6.95 -21.33 -3.65
N SER A 130 7.55 -21.79 -2.55
CA SER A 130 8.92 -21.52 -2.07
C SER A 130 10.05 -21.88 -3.04
N LYS A 131 9.73 -22.23 -4.29
CA LYS A 131 10.67 -22.62 -5.35
C LYS A 131 10.63 -21.61 -6.50
N VAL A 132 10.66 -20.31 -6.23
CA VAL A 132 10.95 -19.31 -7.27
C VAL A 132 12.45 -19.38 -7.58
N ASN A 133 12.72 -20.21 -8.59
CA ASN A 133 13.97 -20.58 -9.22
C ASN A 133 15.11 -19.53 -9.11
N THR A 134 15.93 -19.67 -8.06
CA THR A 134 17.13 -18.87 -7.78
C THR A 134 18.07 -18.79 -8.99
N GLU A 135 18.09 -19.84 -9.81
CA GLU A 135 18.91 -19.98 -11.03
C GLU A 135 18.55 -18.94 -12.11
N ARG A 136 17.29 -18.51 -12.17
CA ARG A 136 16.80 -17.57 -13.19
C ARG A 136 17.23 -16.13 -12.89
N CYS A 137 17.36 -15.77 -11.61
CA CYS A 137 17.90 -14.48 -11.19
C CYS A 137 19.42 -14.39 -11.43
N ILE A 138 20.14 -15.51 -11.32
CA ILE A 138 21.61 -15.57 -11.50
C ILE A 138 21.99 -15.27 -12.95
N LYS A 139 21.31 -15.91 -13.92
CA LYS A 139 21.57 -15.70 -15.36
C LYS A 139 21.18 -14.30 -15.86
N ALA A 140 20.19 -13.65 -15.22
CA ALA A 140 19.69 -12.34 -15.63
C ALA A 140 20.56 -11.16 -15.15
N GLN A 141 21.42 -11.36 -14.16
CA GLN A 141 22.27 -10.30 -13.59
C GLN A 141 23.70 -10.26 -14.16
N GLY A 142 24.01 -11.07 -15.18
CA GLY A 142 25.32 -11.06 -15.84
C GLY A 142 26.48 -11.50 -14.94
N VAL A 143 26.19 -12.20 -13.84
CA VAL A 143 27.21 -12.84 -13.01
C VAL A 143 27.53 -14.18 -13.68
N SER A 144 28.68 -14.26 -14.35
CA SER A 144 29.21 -15.54 -14.81
C SER A 144 29.41 -16.45 -13.59
N ILE A 145 29.03 -17.72 -13.73
CA ILE A 145 29.58 -18.80 -12.90
C ILE A 145 31.08 -18.89 -13.18
#